data_AF-A0A2A5XFQ7-F1
#
_entry.id   AF-A0A2A5XFQ7-F1
#
_cell.length_a   1.000
_cell.length_b   1.000
_cell.length_c   1.000
_cell.angle_alpha   90.00
_cell.angle_beta   90.00
_cell.angle_gamma   90.00
#
_symmetry.space_group_name_H-M   'P 1'
#
loop_
_entity.id
_entity.type
_entity.pdbx_description
1 polymer ?
#
loop_
_entity_poly.entity_id
_entity_poly.type
_entity_poly.pdbx_seq_one_letter_code
_entity_poly.pdbx_strand_id
1 'polypeptide(L)'
;MKNLLVFIFSIPSIFLAQDQLTFNDILKIKNQDVFLKTVIEKGYSEGNSDGEKTYYGKGLSKDKTEATDWAEYTSLTSEFYFEQSNLEYSRKYTKGKKCYYDQIVSEIKNTCEYNKIMKHSSTKNGSVNFTTYKCPGSKYKGYLGFAQIDGNGVIQLFPK
;
A
#
# COMPACT_ATOMS: atom_id res chain seq x y z
N MET A 1 -30.38 46.58 -17.39
CA MET A 1 -30.29 45.20 -17.91
C MET A 1 -28.89 44.97 -18.45
N LYS A 2 -28.04 44.27 -17.68
CA LYS A 2 -26.88 43.54 -18.20
C LYS A 2 -26.50 42.55 -17.11
N ASN A 3 -27.04 41.34 -17.24
CA ASN A 3 -26.78 40.23 -16.33
C ASN A 3 -25.31 39.84 -16.49
N LEU A 4 -24.49 40.14 -15.48
CA LEU A 4 -23.17 39.54 -15.37
C LEU A 4 -23.31 38.28 -14.52
N LEU A 5 -23.63 37.17 -15.19
CA LEU A 5 -23.51 35.83 -14.62
C LEU A 5 -22.03 35.54 -14.38
N VAL A 6 -21.54 35.83 -13.18
CA VAL A 6 -20.28 35.27 -12.71
C VAL A 6 -20.57 33.82 -12.33
N PHE A 7 -20.20 32.92 -13.23
CA PHE A 7 -20.15 31.48 -12.96
C PHE A 7 -19.22 31.25 -11.78
N ILE A 8 -19.80 30.96 -10.61
CA ILE A 8 -19.09 30.38 -9.49
C ILE A 8 -18.71 28.97 -9.93
N PHE A 9 -17.54 28.81 -10.55
CA PHE A 9 -16.84 27.52 -10.55
C PHE A 9 -16.32 27.29 -9.13
N SER A 10 -17.23 27.08 -8.19
CA SER A 10 -16.97 26.26 -7.03
C SER A 10 -16.80 24.85 -7.56
N ILE A 11 -15.63 24.59 -8.16
CA ILE A 11 -15.09 23.23 -8.14
C ILE A 11 -15.07 22.91 -6.66
N PRO A 12 -15.92 21.99 -6.16
CA PRO A 12 -15.77 21.59 -4.79
C PRO A 12 -14.34 21.07 -4.74
N SER A 13 -13.49 21.76 -4.00
CA SER A 13 -12.18 21.26 -3.62
C SER A 13 -12.43 20.11 -2.67
N ILE A 14 -13.02 19.04 -3.18
CA ILE A 14 -12.88 17.70 -2.65
C ILE A 14 -11.43 17.33 -3.00
N PHE A 15 -10.48 18.00 -2.36
CA PHE A 15 -9.43 17.26 -1.70
C PHE A 15 -10.17 16.36 -0.71
N LEU A 16 -10.76 15.27 -1.23
CA LEU A 16 -11.11 14.11 -0.43
C LEU A 16 -9.84 13.89 0.37
N ALA A 17 -9.93 13.97 1.70
CA ALA A 17 -8.90 13.41 2.54
C ALA A 17 -8.73 11.99 2.02
N GLN A 18 -7.70 11.76 1.19
CA GLN A 18 -7.52 10.47 0.55
C GLN A 18 -7.11 9.55 1.68
N ASP A 19 -8.08 8.76 2.15
CA ASP A 19 -7.88 7.89 3.29
C ASP A 19 -6.61 7.07 3.07
N GLN A 20 -5.83 6.96 4.13
CA GLN A 20 -4.66 6.09 4.12
C GLN A 20 -5.11 4.64 3.89
N LEU A 21 -4.27 3.84 3.23
CA LEU A 21 -4.51 2.41 3.10
C LEU A 21 -4.55 1.80 4.51
N THR A 22 -5.57 0.99 4.81
CA THR A 22 -5.74 0.37 6.14
C THR A 22 -5.52 -1.13 6.10
N PHE A 23 -5.34 -1.75 7.26
CA PHE A 23 -5.28 -3.21 7.40
C PHE A 23 -6.55 -3.89 6.85
N ASN A 24 -7.73 -3.33 7.12
CA ASN A 24 -9.00 -3.87 6.61
C ASN A 24 -9.10 -3.80 5.07
N ASP A 25 -8.54 -2.75 4.47
CA ASP A 25 -8.46 -2.65 3.00
C ASP A 25 -7.59 -3.80 2.45
N ILE A 26 -6.44 -4.04 3.07
CA ILE A 26 -5.55 -5.15 2.70
C ILE A 26 -6.24 -6.51 2.83
N LEU A 27 -7.00 -6.76 3.90
CA LEU A 27 -7.72 -8.02 4.09
C LEU A 27 -8.77 -8.31 3.00
N LYS A 28 -9.31 -7.28 2.34
CA LYS A 28 -10.33 -7.42 1.29
C LYS A 28 -9.74 -7.79 -0.06
N ILE A 29 -8.45 -7.56 -0.27
CA ILE A 29 -7.77 -7.88 -1.52
C ILE A 29 -7.83 -9.39 -1.75
N LYS A 30 -8.25 -9.79 -2.94
CA LYS A 30 -8.41 -11.20 -3.33
C LYS A 30 -7.91 -11.49 -4.74
N ASN A 31 -7.71 -10.46 -5.55
CA ASN A 31 -7.28 -10.50 -6.94
C ASN A 31 -6.81 -9.10 -7.38
N GLN A 32 -6.28 -9.01 -8.60
CA GLN A 32 -5.76 -7.78 -9.18
C GLN A 32 -6.83 -6.68 -9.26
N ASP A 33 -8.05 -7.00 -9.68
CA ASP A 33 -9.13 -6.01 -9.82
C ASP A 33 -9.45 -5.30 -8.49
N VAL A 34 -9.60 -6.06 -7.40
CA VAL A 34 -9.84 -5.48 -6.07
C VAL A 34 -8.63 -4.70 -5.57
N PHE A 35 -7.41 -5.16 -5.86
CA PHE A 35 -6.19 -4.41 -5.57
C PHE A 35 -6.18 -3.05 -6.27
N LEU A 36 -6.39 -3.03 -7.59
CA LEU A 36 -6.42 -1.81 -8.40
C LEU A 36 -7.49 -0.84 -7.90
N LYS A 37 -8.72 -1.32 -7.71
CA LYS A 37 -9.80 -0.51 -7.13
C LYS A 37 -9.38 0.11 -5.80
N THR A 38 -8.77 -0.69 -4.91
CA THR A 38 -8.36 -0.25 -3.58
C THR A 38 -7.31 0.85 -3.66
N VAL A 39 -6.23 0.67 -4.42
CA VAL A 39 -5.14 1.66 -4.47
C VAL A 39 -5.56 2.94 -5.20
N ILE A 40 -6.38 2.83 -6.24
CA ILE A 40 -6.92 3.99 -6.98
C ILE A 40 -7.83 4.83 -6.07
N GLU A 41 -8.76 4.20 -5.35
CA GLU A 41 -9.65 4.90 -4.40
C GLU A 41 -8.88 5.54 -3.24
N LYS A 42 -7.70 5.00 -2.89
CA LYS A 42 -6.80 5.54 -1.87
C LYS A 42 -5.83 6.60 -2.39
N GLY A 43 -5.95 6.96 -3.67
CA GLY A 43 -5.22 8.07 -4.28
C GLY A 43 -3.85 7.73 -4.83
N TYR A 44 -3.55 6.45 -5.03
CA TYR A 44 -2.32 6.05 -5.70
C TYR A 44 -2.46 6.30 -7.21
N SER A 45 -1.37 6.70 -7.85
CA SER A 45 -1.27 6.90 -9.30
C SER A 45 -0.43 5.82 -9.93
N GLU A 46 -0.71 5.48 -11.19
CA GLU A 46 0.01 4.42 -11.90
C GLU A 46 1.48 4.80 -12.18
N GLY A 47 2.38 3.90 -11.77
CA GLY A 47 3.83 3.97 -11.95
C GLY A 47 4.29 3.44 -13.31
N ASN A 48 5.49 2.85 -13.32
CA ASN A 48 6.09 2.23 -14.50
C ASN A 48 5.70 0.75 -14.55
N SER A 49 4.43 0.47 -14.83
CA SER A 49 3.89 -0.89 -15.01
C SER A 49 4.44 -1.57 -16.27
N ASP A 50 4.58 -2.88 -16.23
CA ASP A 50 4.92 -3.74 -17.36
C ASP A 50 3.98 -4.97 -17.42
N GLY A 51 4.28 -5.94 -18.29
CA GLY A 51 3.43 -7.13 -18.47
C GLY A 51 3.40 -8.08 -17.26
N GLU A 52 4.41 -8.03 -16.39
CA GLU A 52 4.52 -8.88 -15.21
C GLU A 52 4.11 -8.15 -13.94
N LYS A 53 4.38 -6.84 -13.87
CA LYS A 53 4.26 -6.05 -12.65
C LYS A 53 3.45 -4.80 -12.86
N THR A 54 2.48 -4.61 -11.98
CA THR A 54 1.64 -3.41 -11.95
C THR A 54 2.03 -2.56 -10.75
N TYR A 55 2.49 -1.33 -10.99
CA TYR A 55 3.00 -0.44 -9.93
C TYR A 55 2.10 0.77 -9.74
N TYR A 56 1.88 1.13 -8.48
CA TYR A 56 1.11 2.29 -8.07
C TYR A 56 1.86 3.02 -6.96
N GLY A 57 1.92 4.35 -7.02
CA GLY A 57 2.61 5.19 -6.04
C GLY A 57 1.70 6.28 -5.49
N LYS A 58 1.75 6.53 -4.17
CA LYS A 58 1.10 7.68 -3.54
C LYS A 58 2.09 8.84 -3.48
N GLY A 59 1.64 10.03 -3.92
CA GLY A 59 2.55 11.17 -4.10
C GLY A 59 3.62 10.91 -5.18
N LEU A 60 3.30 10.09 -6.18
CA LEU A 60 4.21 9.68 -7.24
C LEU A 60 4.77 10.90 -7.99
N SER A 61 6.09 10.96 -8.13
CA SER A 61 6.80 12.00 -8.88
C SER A 61 6.47 11.93 -10.38
N LYS A 62 6.71 13.03 -11.09
CA LYS A 62 6.40 13.13 -12.53
C LYS A 62 7.17 12.13 -13.39
N ASP A 63 8.41 11.83 -13.01
CA ASP A 63 9.28 10.82 -13.63
C ASP A 63 9.01 9.39 -13.11
N LYS A 64 8.06 9.24 -12.17
CA LYS A 64 7.58 7.97 -11.61
C LYS A 64 8.66 7.16 -10.89
N THR A 65 9.66 7.83 -10.34
CA THR A 65 10.79 7.20 -9.63
C THR A 65 10.66 7.30 -8.12
N GLU A 66 9.91 8.28 -7.61
CA GLU A 66 9.74 8.55 -6.18
C GLU A 66 8.27 8.55 -5.79
N ALA A 67 7.95 7.97 -4.63
CA ALA A 67 6.63 8.01 -4.02
C ALA A 67 6.79 7.91 -2.50
N THR A 68 5.78 8.36 -1.74
CA THR A 68 5.78 8.18 -0.28
C THR A 68 5.41 6.76 0.12
N ASP A 69 4.51 6.16 -0.67
CA ASP A 69 4.08 4.77 -0.51
C ASP A 69 4.00 4.11 -1.88
N TRP A 70 4.36 2.83 -1.96
CA TRP A 70 4.25 2.02 -3.15
C TRP A 70 3.28 0.87 -2.94
N ALA A 71 2.61 0.47 -4.02
CA ALA A 71 1.81 -0.72 -4.11
C ALA A 71 2.14 -1.44 -5.43
N GLU A 72 2.35 -2.75 -5.35
CA GLU A 72 2.74 -3.57 -6.50
C GLU A 72 1.92 -4.87 -6.52
N TYR A 73 1.51 -5.27 -7.72
CA TYR A 73 0.98 -6.60 -7.99
C TYR A 73 1.90 -7.31 -8.98
N THR A 74 2.31 -8.53 -8.63
CA THR A 74 3.12 -9.40 -9.50
C THR A 74 2.22 -10.49 -10.07
N SER A 75 2.00 -10.49 -11.38
CA SER A 75 1.06 -11.41 -12.05
C SER A 75 1.52 -12.87 -11.97
N LEU A 76 2.82 -13.11 -12.18
CA LEU A 76 3.41 -14.45 -12.18
C LEU A 76 3.20 -15.21 -10.87
N THR A 77 3.35 -14.52 -9.74
CA THR A 77 3.23 -15.11 -8.40
C THR A 77 1.89 -14.82 -7.75
N SER A 78 1.07 -13.93 -8.32
CA SER A 78 -0.17 -13.43 -7.68
C SER A 78 0.07 -12.83 -6.29
N GLU A 79 1.20 -12.16 -6.14
CA GLU A 79 1.64 -11.50 -4.92
C GLU A 79 1.23 -10.03 -4.91
N PHE A 80 0.90 -9.50 -3.73
CA PHE A 80 0.68 -8.08 -3.51
C PHE A 80 1.70 -7.55 -2.52
N TYR A 81 2.31 -6.42 -2.88
CA TYR A 81 3.36 -5.76 -2.15
C TYR A 81 2.92 -4.33 -1.81
N PHE A 82 3.15 -3.92 -0.58
CA PHE A 82 2.93 -2.55 -0.13
C PHE A 82 4.15 -2.06 0.63
N GLU A 83 4.53 -0.82 0.41
CA GLU A 83 5.69 -0.21 1.03
C GLU A 83 5.40 1.20 1.48
N GLN A 84 5.85 1.55 2.69
CA GLN A 84 6.05 2.92 3.12
C GLN A 84 7.52 3.26 3.01
N SER A 85 7.83 4.26 2.19
CA SER A 85 9.21 4.71 2.02
C SER A 85 9.66 5.56 3.21
N ASN A 86 10.93 5.44 3.58
CA ASN A 86 11.57 6.23 4.64
C ASN A 86 10.80 6.23 5.97
N LEU A 87 10.85 5.09 6.69
CA LEU A 87 10.18 4.94 7.98
C LEU A 87 10.69 5.92 9.04
N GLU A 88 11.97 6.29 9.00
CA GLU A 88 12.52 7.28 9.93
C GLU A 88 11.79 8.62 9.78
N TYR A 89 11.71 9.13 8.55
CA TYR A 89 10.93 10.33 8.23
C TYR A 89 9.47 10.13 8.64
N SER A 90 8.83 9.05 8.21
CA SER A 90 7.42 8.79 8.49
C SER A 90 7.10 8.78 10.00
N ARG A 91 7.96 8.19 10.84
CA ARG A 91 7.82 8.18 12.31
C ARG A 91 8.07 9.55 12.93
N LYS A 92 9.02 10.32 12.40
CA LYS A 92 9.32 11.68 12.89
C LYS A 92 8.17 12.66 12.63
N TYR A 93 7.54 12.58 11.46
CA TYR A 93 6.55 13.57 11.01
C TYR A 93 5.09 13.22 11.35
N THR A 94 4.84 12.06 11.95
CA THR A 94 3.50 11.65 12.40
C THR A 94 3.04 12.28 13.72
N LYS A 95 3.82 13.22 14.29
CA LYS A 95 3.47 14.07 15.46
C LYS A 95 2.85 13.27 16.63
N GLY A 96 3.46 12.13 16.98
CA GLY A 96 3.03 11.28 18.09
C GLY A 96 1.97 10.23 17.73
N LYS A 97 1.51 10.17 16.47
CA LYS A 97 0.72 9.04 15.94
C LYS A 97 1.64 7.99 15.32
N LYS A 98 1.14 6.77 15.12
CA LYS A 98 1.86 5.74 14.35
C LYS A 98 1.83 6.13 12.87
N CYS A 99 2.91 5.87 12.14
CA CYS A 99 2.87 5.90 10.68
C CYS A 99 2.06 4.72 10.14
N TYR A 100 1.67 4.77 8.87
CA TYR A 100 0.80 3.76 8.26
C TYR A 100 1.34 2.34 8.40
N TYR A 101 2.64 2.14 8.13
CA TYR A 101 3.26 0.84 8.29
C TYR A 101 3.16 0.34 9.73
N ASP A 102 3.55 1.17 10.71
CA ASP A 102 3.52 0.80 12.13
C ASP A 102 2.09 0.55 12.63
N GLN A 103 1.10 1.27 12.10
CA GLN A 103 -0.31 1.05 12.40
C GLN A 103 -0.73 -0.34 11.90
N ILE A 104 -0.51 -0.66 10.62
CA ILE A 104 -0.93 -1.95 10.06
C ILE A 104 -0.19 -3.11 10.72
N VAL A 105 1.12 -3.00 10.94
CA VAL A 105 1.89 -4.03 11.67
C VAL A 105 1.35 -4.25 13.08
N SER A 106 0.92 -3.20 13.76
CA SER A 106 0.27 -3.32 15.06
C SER A 106 -1.06 -4.07 14.98
N GLU A 107 -1.88 -3.79 13.97
CA GLU A 107 -3.17 -4.47 13.76
C GLU A 107 -2.97 -5.95 13.41
N ILE A 108 -1.99 -6.27 12.58
CA ILE A 108 -1.62 -7.65 12.24
C ILE A 108 -1.23 -8.44 13.49
N LYS A 109 -0.31 -7.89 14.30
CA LYS A 109 0.15 -8.55 15.53
C LYS A 109 -0.96 -8.77 16.56
N ASN A 110 -1.95 -7.87 16.60
CA ASN A 110 -3.06 -7.95 17.54
C ASN A 110 -4.20 -8.86 17.08
N THR A 111 -4.35 -9.05 15.77
CA THR A 111 -5.54 -9.71 15.19
C THR A 111 -5.23 -11.07 14.57
N CYS A 112 -4.01 -11.23 14.03
CA CYS A 112 -3.62 -12.40 13.26
C CYS A 112 -2.79 -13.38 14.09
N GLU A 113 -2.83 -14.65 13.69
CA GLU A 113 -2.03 -15.70 14.31
C GLU A 113 -0.67 -15.79 13.60
N TYR A 114 0.42 -15.81 14.38
CA TYR A 114 1.75 -16.03 13.82
C TYR A 114 1.82 -17.38 13.10
N ASN A 115 2.48 -17.41 11.94
CA ASN A 115 2.65 -18.62 11.14
C ASN A 115 4.12 -19.08 11.16
N LYS A 116 5.00 -18.39 10.43
CA LYS A 116 6.44 -18.69 10.35
C LYS A 116 7.21 -17.51 9.76
N ILE A 117 8.53 -17.58 9.81
CA ILE A 117 9.39 -16.75 8.95
C ILE A 117 9.40 -17.33 7.53
N MET A 118 9.12 -16.51 6.52
CA MET A 118 9.21 -16.88 5.11
C MET A 118 10.31 -16.06 4.45
N LYS A 119 11.23 -16.73 3.76
CA LYS A 119 12.26 -16.11 2.94
C LYS A 119 11.67 -15.86 1.54
N HIS A 120 11.72 -14.62 1.08
CA HIS A 120 11.25 -14.22 -0.24
C HIS A 120 12.37 -13.51 -0.98
N SER A 121 12.58 -13.88 -2.24
CA SER A 121 13.61 -13.30 -3.10
C SER A 121 12.95 -12.52 -4.23
N SER A 122 13.34 -11.26 -4.39
CA SER A 122 12.88 -10.40 -5.49
C SER A 122 14.07 -9.67 -6.10
N THR A 123 13.92 -9.21 -7.33
CA THR A 123 14.90 -8.32 -7.99
C THR A 123 15.02 -6.97 -7.29
N LYS A 124 13.94 -6.51 -6.65
CA LYS A 124 13.88 -5.22 -5.94
C LYS A 124 14.63 -5.23 -4.61
N ASN A 125 14.39 -6.25 -3.78
CA ASN A 125 14.84 -6.28 -2.38
C ASN A 125 15.90 -7.36 -2.10
N GLY A 126 16.34 -8.12 -3.12
CA GLY A 126 17.13 -9.31 -2.90
C GLY A 126 16.37 -10.35 -2.08
N SER A 127 17.07 -11.05 -1.18
CA SER A 127 16.48 -12.10 -0.35
C SER A 127 16.20 -11.61 1.07
N VAL A 128 14.92 -11.57 1.44
CA VAL A 128 14.45 -10.97 2.69
C VAL A 128 13.60 -11.96 3.48
N ASN A 129 13.76 -11.95 4.81
CA ASN A 129 12.92 -12.70 5.72
C ASN A 129 11.72 -11.86 6.16
N PHE A 130 10.52 -12.39 5.95
CA PHE A 130 9.27 -11.82 6.43
C PHE A 130 8.76 -12.64 7.61
N THR A 131 8.35 -11.98 8.69
CA THR A 131 7.47 -12.64 9.66
C THR A 131 6.07 -12.70 9.06
N THR A 132 5.46 -13.88 9.04
CA THR A 132 4.17 -14.09 8.37
C THR A 132 3.10 -14.53 9.35
N TYR A 133 1.88 -14.13 9.05
CA TYR A 133 0.71 -14.31 9.88
C TYR A 133 -0.47 -14.81 9.04
N LYS A 134 -1.34 -15.58 9.68
CA LYS A 134 -2.65 -15.97 9.15
C LYS A 134 -3.70 -15.05 9.78
N CYS A 135 -4.31 -14.21 8.96
CA CYS A 135 -5.28 -13.22 9.43
C CYS A 135 -6.72 -13.72 9.29
N PRO A 136 -7.54 -13.68 10.35
CA PRO A 136 -8.96 -14.00 10.24
C PRO A 136 -9.66 -13.01 9.31
N GLY A 137 -10.61 -13.51 8.50
CA GLY A 137 -11.38 -12.67 7.58
C GLY A 137 -10.66 -12.26 6.28
N SER A 138 -9.36 -12.56 6.13
CA SER A 138 -8.62 -12.34 4.88
C SER A 138 -9.32 -13.01 3.70
N LYS A 139 -9.59 -12.23 2.64
CA LYS A 139 -10.15 -12.73 1.38
C LYS A 139 -9.07 -13.28 0.45
N TYR A 140 -7.83 -12.87 0.66
CA TYR A 140 -6.67 -13.47 0.01
C TYR A 140 -6.35 -14.85 0.59
N LYS A 141 -6.11 -15.83 -0.29
CA LYS A 141 -5.69 -17.19 0.09
C LYS A 141 -4.18 -17.22 0.26
N GLY A 142 -3.71 -16.95 1.48
CA GLY A 142 -2.30 -16.75 1.69
C GLY A 142 -1.91 -16.47 3.14
N TYR A 143 -0.72 -15.94 3.28
CA TYR A 143 -0.21 -15.34 4.51
C TYR A 143 0.07 -13.87 4.28
N LEU A 144 -0.10 -13.09 5.33
CA LEU A 144 0.28 -11.68 5.33
C LEU A 144 1.57 -11.55 6.13
N GLY A 145 2.61 -11.01 5.50
CA GLY A 145 3.90 -10.81 6.13
C GLY A 145 4.35 -9.37 6.13
N PHE A 146 5.29 -9.05 7.01
CA PHE A 146 5.93 -7.75 7.03
C PHE A 146 7.42 -7.83 7.38
N ALA A 147 8.17 -6.84 6.91
CA ALA A 147 9.61 -6.67 7.15
C ALA A 147 9.98 -5.18 7.04
N GLN A 148 11.14 -4.80 7.58
CA GLN A 148 11.78 -3.52 7.27
C GLN A 148 12.99 -3.78 6.37
N ILE A 149 13.06 -3.10 5.24
CA ILE A 149 14.06 -3.33 4.19
C ILE A 149 14.63 -1.97 3.80
N ASP A 150 15.95 -1.78 3.98
CA ASP A 150 16.65 -0.55 3.62
C ASP A 150 15.98 0.75 4.12
N GLY A 151 15.43 0.71 5.34
CA GLY A 151 14.73 1.84 5.96
C GLY A 151 13.26 2.00 5.56
N ASN A 152 12.74 1.15 4.67
CA ASN A 152 11.35 1.13 4.25
C ASN A 152 10.56 0.05 5.02
N GLY A 153 9.26 0.27 5.18
CA GLY A 153 8.35 -0.68 5.82
C GLY A 153 7.55 -1.41 4.78
N VAL A 154 7.65 -2.74 4.75
CA VAL A 154 7.06 -3.57 3.70
C VAL A 154 6.03 -4.53 4.27
N ILE A 155 4.88 -4.60 3.62
CA ILE A 155 3.81 -5.57 3.86
C ILE A 155 3.62 -6.37 2.56
N GLN A 156 3.60 -7.70 2.68
CA GLN A 156 3.52 -8.62 1.54
C GLN A 156 2.41 -9.65 1.75
N LEU A 157 1.62 -9.90 0.71
CA LEU A 157 0.64 -10.98 0.67
C LEU A 157 1.23 -12.14 -0.13
N PHE A 158 1.53 -13.23 0.58
CA PHE A 158 2.12 -14.44 0.04
C PHE A 158 1.04 -15.48 -0.29
N PRO A 159 0.87 -15.89 -1.56
CA PRO A 159 -0.16 -16.85 -1.93
C PRO A 159 0.17 -18.22 -1.35
N LYS A 160 -0.88 -19.03 -1.15
CA LYS A 160 -0.74 -20.46 -0.83
C LYS A 160 -0.72 -21.31 -2.08
#